data_AF-A0A1H9JJM6-F1
#
_entry.id   AF-A0A1H9JJM6-F1
#
_cell.length_a   1.000
_cell.length_b   1.000
_cell.length_c   1.000
_cell.angle_alpha   90.00
_cell.angle_beta   90.00
_cell.angle_gamma   90.00
#
_symmetry.space_group_name_H-M   'P 1'
#
loop_
_entity.id
_entity.type
_entity.pdbx_description
1 polymer ?
#
loop_
_entity_poly.entity_id
_entity_poly.type
_entity_poly.pdbx_seq_one_letter_code
_entity_poly.pdbx_strand_id
1 'polypeptide(L)'
;MDWVNIVYSVILLVCGISIFVTTFFQKGDERRKFINNKAQSYSFMVVFGMLILEVAQSIYLTIQGNTSYNGIGISPIVFLTVISIIYLATLLIYRKKYGD
;
A
#
# COMPACT_ATOMS: atom_id res chain seq x y z
N MET A 1 9.49 -1.53 -22.44
CA MET A 1 9.26 -1.40 -21.00
C MET A 1 9.39 0.07 -20.67
N ASP A 2 8.29 0.76 -20.38
CA ASP A 2 8.31 2.19 -20.10
C ASP A 2 9.20 2.47 -18.88
N TRP A 3 10.09 3.45 -18.98
CA TRP A 3 11.03 3.85 -17.91
C TRP A 3 10.32 4.02 -16.56
N VAL A 4 9.09 4.53 -16.61
CA VAL A 4 8.19 4.71 -15.47
C VAL A 4 7.96 3.39 -14.72
N ASN A 5 7.64 2.29 -15.41
CA ASN A 5 7.40 0.99 -14.80
C ASN A 5 8.67 0.42 -14.14
N ILE A 6 9.85 0.71 -14.70
CA ILE A 6 11.14 0.29 -14.13
C ILE A 6 11.39 1.01 -12.80
N VAL A 7 11.16 2.33 -12.75
CA VAL A 7 11.34 3.13 -11.52
C VAL A 7 10.42 2.64 -10.41
N TYR A 8 9.12 2.43 -10.70
CA TYR A 8 8.19 1.89 -9.71
C TYR A 8 8.56 0.48 -9.26
N SER A 9 9.07 -0.37 -10.15
CA SER A 9 9.52 -1.72 -9.78
C SER A 9 10.72 -1.69 -8.81
N VAL A 10 11.69 -0.79 -9.02
CA VAL A 10 12.83 -0.60 -8.11
C VAL A 10 12.36 -0.11 -6.73
N ILE A 11 11.44 0.85 -6.69
CA ILE A 11 10.87 1.36 -5.44
C ILE A 11 10.14 0.25 -4.69
N LEU A 12 9.35 -0.57 -5.39
CA LEU A 12 8.64 -1.72 -4.81
C LEU A 12 9.63 -2.69 -4.15
N LEU A 13 10.74 -2.97 -4.83
CA LEU A 13 11.77 -3.90 -4.37
C LEU A 13 12.42 -3.39 -3.08
N VAL A 14 12.80 -2.11 -3.02
CA VAL A 14 13.36 -1.47 -1.81
C VAL A 14 12.36 -1.51 -0.65
N CYS A 15 11.09 -1.21 -0.93
CA CYS A 15 10.01 -1.27 0.06
C CYS A 15 9.85 -2.70 0.62
N GLY A 16 9.82 -3.70 -0.27
CA GLY A 16 9.71 -5.11 0.10
C GLY A 16 10.86 -5.59 0.99
N ILE A 17 12.11 -5.28 0.62
CA ILE A 17 13.30 -5.63 1.43
C ILE A 17 13.20 -4.97 2.81
N SER A 18 12.81 -3.70 2.85
CA SER A 18 12.69 -2.94 4.10
C SER A 18 11.63 -3.53 5.03
N ILE A 19 10.49 -3.96 4.50
CA ILE A 19 9.45 -4.67 5.25
C ILE A 19 10.01 -5.99 5.81
N PHE A 20 10.71 -6.77 4.98
CA PHE A 20 11.31 -8.04 5.41
C PHE A 20 12.31 -7.85 6.56
N VAL A 21 13.25 -6.92 6.42
CA VAL A 21 14.23 -6.60 7.45
C VAL A 21 13.55 -6.08 8.71
N THR A 22 12.55 -5.22 8.60
CA THR A 22 11.89 -4.67 9.80
C THR A 22 11.07 -5.69 10.57
N THR A 23 10.44 -6.66 9.89
CA THR A 23 9.62 -7.71 10.53
C THR A 23 10.46 -8.83 11.17
N PHE A 24 11.63 -9.16 10.62
CA PHE A 24 12.46 -10.27 11.12
C PHE A 24 13.36 -9.91 12.30
N PHE A 25 13.76 -8.63 12.46
CA PHE A 25 14.75 -8.24 13.47
C PHE A 25 14.17 -7.85 14.84
N GLN A 26 12.85 -7.89 15.06
CA GLN A 26 12.24 -7.53 16.34
C GLN A 26 12.20 -8.71 17.33
N LYS A 27 12.88 -8.57 18.48
CA LYS A 27 12.83 -9.51 19.62
C LYS A 27 11.58 -9.26 20.46
N GLY A 28 10.80 -10.32 20.72
CA GLY A 28 9.57 -10.31 21.52
C GLY A 28 8.34 -10.67 20.68
N ASP A 29 7.93 -11.95 20.72
CA ASP A 29 6.92 -12.49 19.81
C ASP A 29 5.54 -11.81 19.93
N GLU A 30 5.08 -11.51 21.15
CA GLU A 30 3.76 -10.89 21.34
C GLU A 30 3.72 -9.42 20.91
N ARG A 31 4.76 -8.64 21.24
CA ARG A 31 4.87 -7.22 20.86
C ARG A 31 5.04 -7.05 19.35
N ARG A 32 5.87 -7.90 18.72
CA ARG A 32 6.05 -7.94 17.26
C ARG A 32 4.74 -8.26 16.55
N LYS A 33 3.97 -9.24 17.06
CA LYS A 33 2.66 -9.59 16.49
C LYS A 33 1.67 -8.45 16.60
N PHE A 34 1.65 -7.73 17.72
CA PHE A 34 0.79 -6.55 17.90
C PHE A 34 1.13 -5.41 16.92
N ILE A 35 2.41 -5.04 16.80
CA ILE A 35 2.86 -3.95 15.91
C ILE A 35 2.55 -4.30 14.45
N ASN A 36 2.88 -5.51 14.01
CA ASN A 36 2.61 -5.96 12.65
C ASN A 36 1.11 -5.99 12.36
N ASN A 37 0.28 -6.50 13.27
CA ASN A 37 -1.16 -6.56 13.08
C ASN A 37 -1.78 -5.15 12.99
N LYS A 38 -1.31 -4.21 13.82
CA LYS A 38 -1.76 -2.81 13.78
C LYS A 38 -1.40 -2.13 12.44
N ALA A 39 -0.17 -2.33 11.98
CA ALA A 39 0.29 -1.78 10.70
C ALA A 39 -0.43 -2.42 9.49
N GLN A 40 -0.68 -3.72 9.54
CA GLN A 40 -1.45 -4.44 8.52
C GLN A 40 -2.90 -3.94 8.47
N SER A 41 -3.59 -3.84 9.60
CA SER A 41 -4.98 -3.35 9.64
C SER A 41 -5.12 -1.91 9.13
N TYR A 42 -4.18 -1.02 9.46
CA TYR A 42 -4.22 0.35 8.95
C TYR A 42 -4.04 0.41 7.43
N SER A 43 -3.07 -0.35 6.92
CA SER A 43 -2.78 -0.38 5.49
C SER A 43 -3.93 -1.02 4.71
N PHE A 44 -4.54 -2.07 5.28
CA PHE A 44 -5.76 -2.67 4.75
C PHE A 44 -6.91 -1.66 4.68
N MET A 45 -7.10 -0.84 5.73
CA MET A 45 -8.13 0.19 5.73
C MET A 45 -7.90 1.24 4.64
N VAL A 46 -6.65 1.64 4.40
CA VAL A 46 -6.30 2.59 3.33
C VAL A 46 -6.55 1.99 1.94
N VAL A 47 -6.16 0.75 1.71
CA VAL A 47 -6.45 0.02 0.46
C VAL A 47 -7.95 -0.07 0.23
N PHE A 48 -8.70 -0.46 1.26
CA PHE A 48 -10.15 -0.60 1.17
C PHE A 48 -10.85 0.73 0.87
N GLY A 49 -10.42 1.82 1.52
CA GLY A 49 -10.93 3.16 1.22
C GLY A 49 -10.63 3.62 -0.21
N MET A 50 -9.42 3.34 -0.70
CA MET A 50 -9.04 3.64 -2.09
C MET A 50 -9.90 2.86 -3.10
N LEU A 51 -10.13 1.58 -2.86
CA LEU A 51 -11.00 0.74 -3.70
C LEU A 51 -12.45 1.23 -3.71
N ILE A 52 -13.00 1.67 -2.57
CA ILE A 52 -14.34 2.25 -2.51
C ILE A 52 -14.43 3.52 -3.37
N LEU A 53 -13.42 4.39 -3.31
CA LEU A 53 -13.38 5.60 -4.14
C LEU A 53 -13.28 5.28 -5.63
N GLU A 54 -12.48 4.27 -6.00
CA GLU A 54 -12.35 3.80 -7.38
C GLU A 54 -13.68 3.25 -7.92
N VAL A 55 -14.39 2.46 -7.12
CA VAL A 55 -15.74 1.97 -7.45
C VAL A 55 -16.72 3.14 -7.57
N ALA A 56 -16.72 4.09 -6.64
CA ALA A 56 -17.60 5.26 -6.71
C ALA A 56 -17.34 6.11 -7.96
N GLN A 57 -16.07 6.34 -8.31
CA GLN A 57 -15.67 7.08 -9.50
C GLN A 57 -16.08 6.36 -10.79
N SER A 58 -15.88 5.04 -10.86
CA SER A 58 -16.29 4.25 -12.03
C SER A 58 -17.80 4.29 -12.25
N ILE A 59 -18.60 4.20 -11.17
CA ILE A 59 -20.06 4.35 -11.23
C ILE A 59 -20.45 5.76 -11.69
N TYR A 60 -19.85 6.80 -11.11
CA TYR A 60 -20.15 8.20 -11.45
C TYR A 60 -19.90 8.49 -12.94
N LEU A 61 -18.77 8.03 -13.48
CA LEU A 61 -18.39 8.24 -14.88
C LEU A 61 -19.24 7.41 -15.84
N THR A 62 -19.63 6.20 -15.45
CA THR A 62 -20.57 5.36 -16.20
C THR A 62 -21.93 6.05 -16.32
N ILE A 63 -22.44 6.65 -15.24
CA ILE A 63 -23.71 7.38 -15.23
C ILE A 63 -23.64 8.67 -16.07
N GLN A 64 -22.48 9.34 -16.11
CA GLN A 64 -22.28 10.57 -16.87
C GLN A 64 -22.16 10.33 -18.40
N GLY A 65 -22.24 9.08 -18.87
CA GLY A 65 -22.26 8.76 -20.31
C GLY A 65 -20.89 8.89 -20.99
N ASN A 66 -19.82 9.15 -20.24
CA ASN A 66 -18.45 9.04 -20.74
C ASN A 66 -18.05 7.56 -20.84
N THR A 67 -18.60 6.87 -21.84
CA THR A 67 -18.31 5.47 -22.17
C THR A 67 -16.88 5.25 -22.67
N SER A 68 -16.13 6.33 -22.89
CA SER A 68 -14.69 6.32 -23.17
C SER A 68 -13.84 6.59 -21.93
N TYR A 69 -14.34 6.33 -20.72
CA TYR A 69 -13.46 6.12 -19.58
C TYR A 69 -12.82 4.74 -19.72
N ASN A 70 -11.81 4.63 -20.59
CA ASN A 70 -10.68 3.76 -20.28
C ASN A 70 -10.27 4.23 -18.89
N GLY A 71 -10.46 3.40 -17.86
CA GLY A 71 -10.35 3.85 -16.48
C GLY A 71 -9.09 4.67 -16.22
N ILE A 72 -9.00 5.37 -15.09
CA ILE A 72 -7.67 5.65 -14.52
C ILE A 72 -7.06 4.25 -14.35
N GLY A 73 -6.37 3.78 -15.37
CA GLY A 73 -5.74 2.48 -15.45
C GLY A 73 -4.52 2.64 -14.60
N ILE A 74 -4.73 2.62 -13.27
CA ILE A 74 -3.64 2.61 -12.32
C ILE A 74 -2.88 1.36 -12.69
N SER A 75 -1.68 1.54 -13.25
CA SER A 75 -0.80 0.42 -13.56
C SER A 75 -0.71 -0.42 -12.28
N PRO A 76 -0.95 -1.75 -12.34
CA PRO A 76 -0.95 -2.60 -11.15
C PRO A 76 0.31 -2.42 -10.30
N ILE A 77 1.44 -2.10 -10.96
CA ILE A 77 2.73 -1.78 -10.35
C ILE A 77 2.64 -0.49 -9.52
N VAL A 78 2.03 0.58 -10.04
CA VAL A 78 1.86 1.85 -9.33
C VAL A 78 0.97 1.64 -8.10
N PHE A 79 -0.14 0.93 -8.25
CA PHE A 79 -1.02 0.61 -7.12
C PHE A 79 -0.29 -0.15 -6.01
N LEU A 80 0.46 -1.20 -6.37
CA LEU A 80 1.28 -1.96 -5.43
C LEU A 80 2.33 -1.10 -4.72
N THR A 81 2.99 -0.18 -5.43
CA THR A 81 4.00 0.70 -4.81
C THR A 81 3.40 1.64 -3.77
N VAL A 82 2.27 2.26 -4.07
CA VAL A 82 1.60 3.19 -3.15
C VAL A 82 1.21 2.47 -1.86
N ILE A 83 0.63 1.27 -1.98
CA ILE A 83 0.23 0.46 -0.82
C ILE A 83 1.44 0.04 -0.01
N SER A 84 2.52 -0.39 -0.66
CA SER A 84 3.75 -0.80 0.01
C SER A 84 4.39 0.34 0.80
N ILE A 85 4.42 1.56 0.23
CA ILE A 85 4.93 2.77 0.91
C ILE A 85 4.07 3.10 2.14
N ILE A 86 2.75 3.09 1.99
CA ILE A 86 1.82 3.38 3.10
C ILE A 86 2.00 2.36 4.22
N TYR A 87 2.13 1.08 3.87
CA TYR A 87 2.39 0.02 4.84
C TYR A 87 3.71 0.21 5.57
N LEU A 88 4.79 0.46 4.84
CA LEU A 88 6.12 0.67 5.43
C LEU A 88 6.13 1.90 6.34
N ALA A 89 5.53 3.02 5.92
CA ALA A 89 5.43 4.23 6.73
C ALA A 89 4.66 3.95 8.03
N THR A 90 3.52 3.28 7.93
CA THR A 90 2.67 2.91 9.08
C THR A 90 3.42 1.96 10.03
N LEU A 91 4.14 0.98 9.49
CA LEU A 91 4.95 0.03 10.25
C LEU A 91 6.05 0.73 11.03
N LEU A 92 6.77 1.67 10.40
CA LEU A 92 7.82 2.46 11.07
C LEU A 92 7.25 3.35 12.17
N ILE A 93 6.12 4.01 11.94
CA ILE A 93 5.45 4.86 12.95
C ILE A 93 5.03 4.04 14.17
N TYR A 94 4.36 2.90 13.96
CA TYR A 94 3.92 2.06 15.07
C TYR A 94 5.06 1.37 15.79
N ARG A 95 6.13 1.01 15.08
CA ARG A 95 7.35 0.52 15.69
C ARG A 95 8.02 1.59 16.56
N LYS A 96 8.09 2.85 16.13
CA LYS A 96 8.61 3.95 16.97
C LYS A 96 7.72 4.20 18.19
N LYS A 97 6.40 4.05 18.05
CA LYS A 97 5.43 4.33 19.11
C LYS A 97 5.28 3.23 20.16
N TYR A 98 5.38 1.96 19.76
CA TYR A 98 5.12 0.80 20.62
C TYR A 98 6.34 -0.11 20.79
N GLY A 99 7.49 0.24 20.21
CA GLY A 99 8.71 -0.55 20.22
C GLY A 99 9.64 -0.29 21.41
N ASP A 100 9.17 0.37 22.47
CA ASP A 100 9.83 0.47 23.78
C ASP A 100 9.35 -0.67 24.70
#